data_AF-A0A1P8YPT4-F1
#
_entry.id   AF-A0A1P8YPT4-F1
#
_cell.length_a   1.000
_cell.length_b   1.000
_cell.length_c   1.000
_cell.angle_alpha   90.00
_cell.angle_beta   90.00
_cell.angle_gamma   90.00
#
_symmetry.space_group_name_H-M   'P 1'
#
loop_
_entity.id
_entity.type
_entity.pdbx_description
1 polymer ?
#
loop_
_entity_poly.entity_id
_entity_poly.type
_entity_poly.pdbx_seq_one_letter_code
_entity_poly.pdbx_strand_id
1 'polypeptide(L)' 'MTGDPAAALRIGDRVWFRHAKAGELCERFNELHLVEADGTRTTVPTFRGEGSASARGESA' A
#
# COMPACT_ATOMS: atom_id res chain seq x y z
N MET A 1 5.36 -17.15 -4.75
CA MET A 1 4.39 -17.19 -5.86
C MET A 1 4.83 -18.32 -6.78
N THR A 2 3.97 -19.31 -7.02
CA THR A 2 4.29 -20.50 -7.83
C THR A 2 3.10 -20.80 -8.74
N GLY A 3 3.37 -21.27 -9.96
CA GLY A 3 2.34 -21.53 -10.99
C GLY A 3 2.75 -21.00 -12.37
N ASP A 4 2.06 -21.45 -13.41
CA ASP A 4 2.34 -21.12 -14.83
C ASP A 4 2.50 -19.59 -15.10
N PRO A 5 1.64 -18.70 -14.55
CA PRO A 5 1.81 -17.26 -14.74
C PRO A 5 3.08 -16.71 -14.08
N ALA A 6 3.52 -17.30 -12.96
CA ALA A 6 4.73 -16.88 -12.26
C ALA A 6 6.00 -17.30 -13.03
N ALA A 7 5.94 -18.41 -13.77
CA ALA A 7 7.04 -18.88 -14.60
C ALA A 7 7.27 -17.99 -15.85
N ALA A 8 6.26 -17.22 -16.27
CA ALA A 8 6.32 -16.35 -17.45
C ALA A 8 6.71 -14.89 -17.16
N LEU A 9 6.90 -14.50 -15.89
CA LEU A 9 7.21 -13.12 -15.52
C LEU A 9 8.59 -12.70 -16.02
N ARG A 10 8.66 -11.50 -16.59
CA ARG A 10 9.90 -10.83 -17.02
C ARG A 10 10.22 -9.65 -16.12
N ILE A 11 11.47 -9.22 -16.14
CA ILE A 11 11.89 -7.99 -15.47
C ILE A 11 11.10 -6.82 -16.07
N GLY A 12 10.45 -6.05 -15.20
CA GLY A 12 9.60 -4.90 -15.58
C GLY A 12 8.10 -5.21 -15.60
N ASP A 13 7.70 -6.49 -15.50
CA ASP A 13 6.29 -6.84 -15.40
C ASP A 13 5.69 -6.35 -14.06
N ARG A 14 4.47 -5.82 -14.12
CA ARG A 14 3.74 -5.37 -12.93
C ARG A 14 3.08 -6.56 -12.26
N VAL A 15 3.30 -6.69 -10.96
CA VAL A 15 2.72 -7.75 -10.15
C VAL A 15 1.96 -7.12 -8.98
N TRP A 16 0.69 -7.51 -8.84
CA TRP A 16 -0.16 -7.08 -7.74
C TRP A 16 -0.10 -8.10 -6.60
N PHE A 17 0.23 -7.64 -5.41
CA PHE A 17 0.20 -8.45 -4.21
C PHE A 17 -1.04 -8.10 -3.39
N ARG A 18 -1.76 -9.13 -2.95
CA ARG A 18 -2.76 -8.96 -1.89
C ARG A 18 -2.05 -9.00 -0.54
N HIS A 19 -2.36 -8.07 0.35
CA HIS A 19 -1.83 -8.11 1.71
C HIS A 19 -2.34 -9.36 2.45
N ALA A 20 -1.53 -9.91 3.35
CA ALA A 20 -1.96 -11.02 4.19
C ALA A 20 -2.99 -10.57 5.24
N LYS A 21 -2.86 -9.34 5.74
CA LYS A 21 -3.77 -8.74 6.71
C LYS A 21 -3.99 -7.26 6.42
N ALA A 22 -5.25 -6.82 6.47
CA ALA A 22 -5.65 -5.46 6.12
C ALA A 22 -4.91 -4.37 6.90
N GLY A 23 -4.60 -4.61 8.18
CA GLY A 23 -3.92 -3.64 9.04
C GLY A 23 -2.41 -3.50 8.82
N GLU A 24 -1.75 -4.51 8.24
CA GLU A 24 -0.27 -4.54 8.14
C GLU A 24 0.26 -3.41 7.25
N LEU A 25 -0.42 -3.12 6.13
CA LEU A 25 -0.01 -2.03 5.25
C LEU A 25 -0.08 -0.68 5.98
N CYS A 26 -1.16 -0.43 6.71
CA CYS A 26 -1.35 0.80 7.47
C CYS A 26 -0.33 0.96 8.61
N GLU A 27 0.26 -0.14 9.12
CA GLU A 27 1.37 -0.11 10.07
C GLU A 27 2.71 0.29 9.44
N ARG A 28 2.88 0.15 8.12
CA ARG A 28 4.17 0.32 7.42
C ARG A 28 4.23 1.56 6.54
N PHE A 29 3.10 1.99 5.97
CA PHE A 29 3.01 3.10 5.04
C PHE A 29 2.21 4.25 5.64
N ASN A 30 2.52 5.49 5.23
CA ASN A 30 1.83 6.69 5.71
C ASN A 30 0.56 7.01 4.90
N GLU A 31 0.50 6.54 3.66
CA GLU A 31 -0.56 6.87 2.72
C GLU A 31 -0.94 5.63 1.91
N LEU A 32 -2.20 5.58 1.47
CA LEU A 32 -2.73 4.61 0.53
C LEU A 32 -3.31 5.35 -0.68
N HIS A 33 -3.24 4.69 -1.83
CA HIS A 33 -3.90 5.17 -3.05
C HIS A 33 -5.10 4.28 -3.36
N LEU A 34 -6.29 4.88 -3.31
CA LEU A 34 -7.52 4.28 -3.76
C LEU A 34 -7.63 4.49 -5.27
N VAL A 35 -7.88 3.42 -6.01
CA VAL A 35 -7.98 3.45 -7.48
C VAL A 35 -9.36 2.97 -7.86
N GLU A 36 -10.13 3.83 -8.51
CA GLU A 36 -11.47 3.52 -9.03
C GLU A 36 -11.39 2.85 -10.40
N ALA A 37 -12.51 2.24 -10.83
CA ALA A 37 -12.58 1.53 -12.12
C ALA A 37 -12.34 2.43 -13.33
N ASP A 38 -12.62 3.74 -13.22
CA ASP A 38 -12.35 4.74 -14.25
C ASP A 38 -10.90 5.26 -14.24
N GLY A 39 -10.08 4.77 -13.31
CA GLY A 39 -8.68 5.16 -13.14
C GLY A 39 -8.47 6.37 -12.23
N THR A 40 -9.53 6.94 -11.64
CA THR A 40 -9.41 8.00 -10.65
C THR A 40 -8.58 7.51 -9.46
N ARG A 41 -7.64 8.34 -9.00
CA ARG A 41 -6.77 8.02 -7.86
C ARG A 41 -6.94 9.04 -6.75
N THR A 42 -7.25 8.55 -5.56
CA THR A 42 -7.34 9.36 -4.33
C THR A 42 -6.29 8.89 -3.35
N THR A 43 -5.52 9.83 -2.80
CA THR A 43 -4.55 9.55 -1.73
C THR A 43 -5.20 9.80 -0.39
N VAL A 44 -5.14 8.83 0.51
CA VAL A 44 -5.65 8.92 1.87
C VAL A 44 -4.55 8.57 2.87
N PRO A 45 -4.47 9.23 4.04
CA PRO A 45 -3.51 8.85 5.07
C PRO A 45 -3.89 7.51 5.70
N THR A 46 -2.90 6.82 6.25
CA THR A 46 -3.10 5.69 7.18
C THR A 46 -3.09 6.21 8.62
N PHE A 47 -3.47 5.38 9.60
CA PHE A 47 -3.36 5.77 11.02
C PHE A 47 -1.93 6.18 11.42
N ARG A 48 -0.89 5.63 10.76
CA ARG A 48 0.51 6.05 10.94
C ARG A 48 0.72 7.45 10.36
N GLY A 49 0.20 7.70 9.15
CA GLY A 49 0.22 9.01 8.51
C GLY A 49 -0.55 10.08 9.27
N GLU A 50 -1.60 9.69 10.01
CA GLU A 50 -2.36 10.56 10.92
C GLU A 50 -1.65 10.80 12.27
N GLY A 51 -0.45 10.24 12.49
CA GLY A 51 0.33 10.46 13.72
C GLY A 51 -0.13 9.66 14.94
N SER A 52 -1.04 8.70 14.79
CA SER A 52 -1.53 7.86 15.90
C SER A 52 -0.51 6.79 16.33
N ALA A 53 0.48 6.49 15.49
CA ALA A 53 1.57 5.59 15.83
C ALA A 53 2.73 6.37 16.48
N SER A 54 2.70 6.46 17.81
CA SER A 54 3.69 7.14 18.67
C SER A 54 3.79 8.65 18.43
N ALA A 55 3.18 9.41 19.33
CA ALA A 55 3.51 10.81 19.54
C ALA A 55 5.03 11.00 19.66
N ARG A 56 5.66 11.53 18.61
CA ARG A 56 6.77 12.47 18.78
C ARG A 56 6.29 13.78 18.20
N GLY A 57 6.32 14.78 19.07
CA GLY A 57 5.64 16.04 18.93
C GLY A 57 6.00 16.79 17.65
N GLU A 58 4.97 17.46 17.18
CA GLU A 58 4.97 18.69 16.40
C GLU A 58 6.19 19.59 16.69
N SER A 59 6.82 20.11 15.64
CA SER A 59 7.35 21.49 15.64
C SER A 59 7.68 21.95 14.22
N ALA A 60 7.00 23.06 13.86
CA ALA A 60 7.27 24.07 12.83
C ALA A 60 7.06 23.69 11.35
#